data_AF-A0A2E3C718-F1
#
_entry.id   AF-A0A2E3C718-F1
#
_cell.length_a   1.000
_cell.length_b   1.000
_cell.length_c   1.000
_cell.angle_alpha   90.00
_cell.angle_beta   90.00
_cell.angle_gamma   90.00
#
_symmetry.space_group_name_H-M   'P 1'
#
loop_
_entity.id
_entity.type
_entity.pdbx_description
1 polymer ?
#
loop_
_entity_poly.entity_id
_entity_poly.type
_entity_poly.pdbx_seq_one_letter_code
_entity_poly.pdbx_strand_id
1 'polypeptide(L)'
;MDENTSFSSEIGRILRDSRDVDVNQVDKKLQLAVALAVKLHTSTNSDDKVIVGRLLGPAFAQDHRRMRFGRNNLIQGRNSRSTWR
;
A
#
# COMPACT_ATOMS: atom_id res chain seq x y z
N MET A 1 12.64 7.76 49.65
CA MET A 1 11.68 8.45 50.53
C MET A 1 10.41 8.44 49.74
N ASP A 2 9.66 7.34 49.89
CA ASP A 2 8.74 6.91 48.86
C ASP A 2 7.40 7.55 49.16
N GLU A 3 7.01 8.48 48.29
CA GLU A 3 5.81 9.26 48.44
C GLU A 3 4.60 8.33 48.27
N ASN A 4 3.87 8.10 49.36
CA ASN A 4 2.51 7.56 49.32
C ASN A 4 1.61 8.60 48.62
N THR A 5 1.65 8.66 47.30
CA THR A 5 0.74 9.50 46.52
C THR A 5 -0.67 8.97 46.72
N SER A 6 -1.54 9.77 47.33
CA SER A 6 -2.95 9.43 47.55
C SER A 6 -3.60 8.97 46.23
N PHE A 7 -4.41 7.92 46.27
CA PHE A 7 -5.15 7.37 45.13
C PHE A 7 -5.87 8.44 44.29
N SER A 8 -6.38 9.49 44.95
CA SER A 8 -7.01 10.62 44.28
C SER A 8 -6.05 11.47 43.44
N SER A 9 -4.77 11.55 43.84
CA SER A 9 -3.71 12.23 43.08
C SER A 9 -3.37 11.45 41.81
N GLU A 10 -3.34 10.12 41.89
CA GLU A 10 -3.06 9.26 40.75
C GLU A 10 -4.19 9.30 39.71
N ILE A 11 -5.45 9.21 40.16
CA ILE A 11 -6.61 9.44 39.29
C ILE A 11 -6.57 10.83 38.66
N GLY A 12 -6.21 11.85 39.45
CA GLY A 12 -6.11 13.23 38.97
C GLY A 12 -5.00 13.45 37.94
N ARG A 13 -3.96 12.61 37.92
CA ARG A 13 -2.93 12.59 36.87
C ARG A 13 -3.43 11.88 35.63
N ILE A 14 -4.01 10.68 35.76
CA ILE A 14 -4.53 9.88 34.63
C ILE A 14 -5.59 10.66 33.84
N LEU A 15 -6.50 11.36 34.52
CA LEU A 15 -7.53 12.17 33.87
C LEU A 15 -6.97 13.39 33.14
N ARG A 16 -5.84 13.95 33.61
CA ARG A 16 -5.15 15.09 33.00
C ARG A 16 -4.37 14.64 31.76
N ASP A 17 -3.60 13.55 31.90
CA ASP A 17 -2.87 12.93 30.79
C ASP A 17 -3.83 12.48 29.67
N SER A 18 -5.02 11.98 30.03
CA SER A 18 -6.06 11.60 29.07
C SER A 18 -6.73 12.81 28.39
N ARG A 19 -6.81 13.95 29.09
CA ARG A 19 -7.34 15.21 28.54
C ARG A 19 -6.38 15.85 27.53
N ASP A 20 -5.09 15.64 27.72
CA ASP A 20 -4.02 16.20 26.89
C ASP A 20 -3.64 15.28 25.71
N VAL A 21 -4.32 14.14 25.52
CA VAL A 21 -4.26 13.37 24.28
C VAL A 21 -4.88 14.21 23.17
N ASP A 22 -4.00 14.91 22.45
CA ASP A 22 -4.34 15.80 21.35
C ASP A 22 -5.16 15.06 20.29
N VAL A 23 -6.45 15.39 20.22
CA VAL A 23 -7.42 14.84 19.26
C VAL A 23 -6.90 14.98 17.81
N ASN A 24 -6.12 16.04 17.54
CA ASN A 24 -5.47 16.26 16.24
C ASN A 24 -4.43 15.18 15.89
N GLN A 25 -3.81 14.53 16.89
CA GLN A 25 -2.86 13.45 16.67
C GLN A 25 -3.56 12.15 16.28
N VAL A 26 -4.75 11.89 16.86
CA VAL A 26 -5.62 10.77 16.49
C VAL A 26 -6.14 10.95 15.06
N ASP A 27 -6.56 12.17 14.70
CA ASP A 27 -7.02 12.49 13.35
C ASP A 27 -5.91 12.33 12.30
N LYS A 28 -4.67 12.76 12.61
CA LYS A 28 -3.51 12.53 11.72
C LYS A 28 -3.20 11.04 11.53
N LYS A 29 -3.29 10.24 12.59
CA LYS A 29 -3.10 8.77 12.53
C LYS A 29 -4.19 8.11 11.68
N LEU A 30 -5.44 8.52 11.84
CA LEU A 30 -6.56 8.04 11.03
C LEU A 30 -6.40 8.43 9.56
N GLN A 31 -6.03 9.68 9.27
CA GLN A 31 -5.75 10.14 7.90
C GLN A 31 -4.62 9.35 7.24
N LEU A 32 -3.52 9.08 7.97
CA LEU A 32 -2.42 8.26 7.49
C LEU A 32 -2.88 6.83 7.17
N ALA A 33 -3.67 6.21 8.05
CA ALA A 33 -4.20 4.86 7.86
C ALA A 33 -5.10 4.77 6.62
N VAL A 34 -5.98 5.75 6.41
CA VAL A 34 -6.85 5.83 5.23
C VAL A 34 -6.02 6.01 3.95
N ALA A 35 -5.03 6.91 3.96
CA ALA A 35 -4.15 7.13 2.81
C ALA A 35 -3.36 5.85 2.45
N LEU A 36 -2.88 5.11 3.45
CA LEU A 36 -2.19 3.83 3.26
C LEU A 36 -3.12 2.77 2.65
N ALA A 37 -4.34 2.64 3.17
CA ALA A 37 -5.34 1.69 2.66
C ALA A 37 -5.71 1.98 1.20
N VAL A 38 -5.94 3.25 0.85
CA VAL A 38 -6.21 3.68 -0.54
C VAL A 38 -5.01 3.39 -1.44
N LYS A 39 -3.78 3.66 -1.00
CA LYS A 39 -2.56 3.35 -1.75
C LYS A 39 -2.43 1.84 -1.99
N LEU A 40 -2.64 1.02 -0.97
CA LEU A 40 -2.60 -0.44 -1.10
C LEU A 40 -3.67 -0.94 -2.07
N HIS A 41 -4.91 -0.48 -1.93
CA HIS A 41 -6.02 -0.86 -2.81
C HIS A 41 -5.83 -0.38 -4.27
N THR A 42 -5.24 0.78 -4.48
CA THR A 42 -4.97 1.30 -5.84
C THR A 42 -3.71 0.71 -6.47
N SER A 43 -2.74 0.29 -5.65
CA SER A 43 -1.51 -0.36 -6.12
C SER A 43 -1.73 -1.77 -6.68
N THR A 44 -2.82 -2.45 -6.34
CA THR A 44 -3.12 -3.80 -6.84
C THR A 44 -3.65 -3.82 -8.29
N ASN A 45 -3.88 -2.65 -8.91
CA ASN A 45 -4.42 -2.53 -10.27
C ASN A 45 -3.39 -2.21 -11.37
N SER A 46 -2.09 -2.11 -11.04
CA SER A 46 -1.09 -2.27 -12.09
C SER A 46 -0.86 -3.76 -12.25
N ASP A 47 -1.19 -4.34 -13.41
CA ASP A 47 -0.81 -5.70 -13.76
C ASP A 47 0.65 -5.96 -13.34
N ASP A 48 0.81 -6.68 -12.23
CA ASP A 48 2.12 -6.99 -11.71
C ASP A 48 2.84 -7.80 -12.79
N LYS A 49 3.84 -7.18 -13.40
CA LYS A 49 4.68 -7.82 -14.44
C LYS A 49 5.23 -9.17 -13.94
N VAL A 50 5.35 -9.31 -12.63
CA VAL A 50 5.72 -10.52 -11.89
C VAL A 50 4.69 -11.66 -12.06
N ILE A 51 3.38 -11.36 -12.06
CA ILE A 51 2.31 -12.36 -12.25
C ILE A 51 2.25 -12.81 -13.70
N VAL A 52 2.47 -11.89 -14.65
CA VAL A 52 2.47 -12.23 -16.09
C VAL A 52 3.57 -13.24 -16.45
N GLY A 53 4.70 -13.21 -15.73
CA GLY A 53 5.79 -14.20 -15.87
C GLY A 53 5.54 -15.55 -15.17
N ARG A 54 4.52 -15.64 -14.31
CA ARG A 54 4.13 -16.89 -13.60
C ARG A 54 2.99 -17.64 -14.31
N LEU A 55 2.52 -17.14 -15.45
CA LEU A 55 1.49 -17.80 -16.25
C LEU A 55 2.07 -19.05 -16.93
N LEU A 56 1.57 -20.23 -16.55
CA LEU A 56 1.90 -21.48 -17.23
C LEU A 56 1.50 -21.40 -18.73
N GLY A 57 2.43 -21.77 -19.61
CA GLY A 57 2.21 -21.93 -21.06
C GLY A 57 3.35 -21.42 -21.95
N PRO A 58 3.36 -21.80 -23.26
CA PRO A 58 4.35 -21.32 -24.22
C PRO A 58 4.35 -19.79 -24.35
N ALA A 59 5.52 -19.20 -24.60
CA ALA A 59 5.66 -17.76 -24.83
C ALA A 59 4.68 -17.22 -25.89
N PHE A 60 4.42 -18.00 -26.94
CA PHE A 60 3.41 -17.70 -27.97
C PHE A 60 1.97 -17.67 -27.42
N ALA A 61 1.60 -18.61 -26.54
CA ALA A 61 0.28 -18.66 -25.93
C ALA A 61 0.06 -17.51 -24.92
N GLN A 62 1.12 -17.03 -24.28
CA GLN A 62 1.08 -15.83 -23.46
C GLN A 62 0.92 -14.57 -24.32
N ASP A 63 1.64 -14.50 -25.44
CA ASP A 63 1.59 -13.39 -26.38
C ASP A 63 0.21 -13.27 -27.06
N HIS A 64 -0.36 -14.39 -27.47
CA HIS A 64 -1.70 -14.47 -28.03
C HIS A 64 -2.78 -14.03 -27.02
N ARG A 65 -2.67 -14.42 -25.75
CA ARG A 65 -3.56 -13.93 -24.69
C ARG A 65 -3.46 -12.40 -24.53
N ARG A 66 -2.25 -11.82 -24.56
CA ARG A 66 -2.06 -10.37 -24.48
C ARG A 66 -2.75 -9.64 -25.63
N MET A 67 -2.57 -10.12 -26.86
CA MET A 67 -3.23 -9.55 -28.04
C MET A 67 -4.76 -9.58 -27.93
N ARG A 68 -5.33 -10.69 -27.45
CA ARG A 68 -6.79 -10.83 -27.29
C ARG A 68 -7.40 -9.82 -26.31
N PHE A 69 -6.63 -9.42 -25.28
CA PHE A 69 -7.05 -8.40 -24.31
C PHE A 69 -6.61 -6.98 -24.70
N GLY A 70 -6.23 -6.75 -25.96
CA GLY A 70 -5.83 -5.43 -26.46
C GLY A 70 -4.49 -4.92 -25.90
N ARG A 71 -3.70 -5.79 -25.27
CA ARG A 71 -2.36 -5.45 -24.77
C ARG A 71 -1.33 -5.65 -25.87
N ASN A 72 -0.32 -4.80 -25.87
CA ASN A 72 0.79 -4.93 -26.80
C ASN A 72 1.48 -6.28 -26.63
N ASN A 73 1.71 -6.94 -27.76
CA ASN A 73 2.46 -8.18 -27.80
C ASN A 73 3.94 -7.92 -27.43
N LEU A 74 4.58 -8.90 -26.81
CA LEU A 74 5.95 -8.78 -26.28
C LEU A 74 6.98 -8.57 -27.39
N ILE A 75 6.76 -9.19 -28.55
CA ILE A 75 7.67 -9.13 -29.70
C ILE A 75 7.70 -7.72 -30.28
N GLN A 76 6.55 -7.09 -30.47
CA GLN A 76 6.37 -5.71 -30.93
C GLN A 76 6.90 -4.72 -29.90
N GLY A 77 6.69 -4.97 -28.62
CA GLY A 77 7.28 -4.17 -27.54
C GLY A 77 8.80 -4.28 -27.45
N ARG A 78 9.41 -5.39 -27.90
CA ARG A 78 10.88 -5.53 -28.02
C ARG A 78 11.38 -4.87 -29.31
N ASN A 79 10.66 -5.02 -30.42
CA ASN A 79 10.99 -4.41 -31.70
C ASN A 79 10.98 -2.87 -31.62
N SER A 80 10.02 -2.27 -30.88
CA SER A 80 9.96 -0.81 -30.69
C SER A 80 11.13 -0.22 -29.88
N ARG A 81 11.91 -1.06 -29.19
CA ARG A 81 13.08 -0.65 -28.41
C ARG A 81 14.40 -0.90 -29.14
N SER A 82 14.36 -1.57 -30.30
CA SER A 82 15.55 -1.67 -31.14
C SER A 82 15.72 -0.35 -31.87
N THR A 83 16.78 0.39 -31.51
CA THR A 83 17.21 1.59 -32.26
C THR A 83 17.88 1.21 -33.58
N TRP A 84 18.25 -0.05 -33.75
CA TRP A 84 18.75 -0.60 -35.00
C TRP A 84 17.60 -1.28 -35.72
N ARG A 85 16.99 -0.52 -36.62
CA ARG A 85 16.36 -1.07 -37.82
C ARG A 85 17.37 -1.00 -38.95
#